data_AF-Q65C83-F1
#
_entry.id   AF-Q65C83-F1
#
_cell.length_a   1.000
_cell.length_b   1.000
_cell.length_c   1.000
_cell.angle_alpha   90.00
_cell.angle_beta   90.00
_cell.angle_gamma   90.00
#
_symmetry.space_group_name_H-M   'P 1'
#
loop_
_entity.id
_entity.type
_entity.pdbx_description
1 polymer ?
#
loop_
_entity_poly.entity_id
_entity_poly.type
_entity_poly.pdbx_seq_one_letter_code
_entity_poly.pdbx_strand_id
1 'polypeptide(L)'
;MKLAITIILVMLSVCYSSDTCPGFLQVLEYLFMGSESTYEAALKFYNPGSDLQNSGMQLKKLVDTLPEKTRVNIVKLSEIILTSNLCNQDPSF
;
A
#
# COMPACT_ATOMS: atom_id res chain seq x y z
N MET A 1 -17.44 12.27 -5.74
CA MET A 1 -18.21 11.06 -5.35
C MET A 1 -18.06 9.91 -6.34
N LYS A 2 -18.24 10.10 -7.66
CA LYS A 2 -18.07 9.02 -8.65
C LYS A 2 -16.66 8.39 -8.71
N LEU A 3 -15.61 9.22 -8.66
CA LEU A 3 -14.22 8.75 -8.70
C LEU A 3 -13.84 7.82 -7.52
N ALA A 4 -14.30 8.14 -6.29
CA ALA A 4 -14.04 7.32 -5.12
C ALA A 4 -14.68 5.93 -5.23
N ILE A 5 -15.93 5.86 -5.71
CA ILE A 5 -16.65 4.59 -5.92
C ILE A 5 -15.93 3.74 -6.98
N THR A 6 -15.45 4.34 -8.08
CA THR A 6 -14.72 3.60 -9.12
C THR A 6 -13.38 3.06 -8.60
N ILE A 7 -12.62 3.83 -7.81
CA ILE A 7 -11.37 3.36 -7.20
C ILE A 7 -11.64 2.18 -6.25
N ILE A 8 -12.68 2.30 -5.41
CA ILE A 8 -13.11 1.22 -4.50
C ILE A 8 -13.47 -0.04 -5.28
N LEU A 9 -14.27 0.05 -6.36
CA LEU A 9 -14.67 -1.09 -7.19
C LEU A 9 -13.48 -1.78 -7.88
N VAL A 10 -12.49 -1.02 -8.37
CA VAL A 10 -11.27 -1.58 -8.97
C VAL A 10 -10.46 -2.32 -7.90
N MET A 11 -10.30 -1.73 -6.72
CA MET A 11 -9.60 -2.37 -5.59
C MET A 11 -10.32 -3.65 -5.11
N LEU A 12 -11.66 -3.65 -5.10
CA LEU A 12 -12.48 -4.82 -4.78
C LEU A 12 -12.30 -5.93 -5.83
N SER A 13 -12.34 -5.61 -7.13
CA SER A 13 -12.23 -6.64 -8.19
C SER A 13 -10.86 -7.33 -8.24
N VAL A 14 -9.79 -6.64 -7.84
CA VAL A 14 -8.41 -7.17 -7.89
C VAL A 14 -8.10 -8.07 -6.68
N CYS A 15 -8.82 -7.94 -5.57
CA CYS A 15 -8.61 -8.73 -4.36
C CYS A 15 -9.71 -9.78 -4.08
N TYR A 16 -10.61 -10.05 -5.04
CA TYR A 16 -11.80 -10.88 -4.80
C TYR A 16 -11.54 -12.40 -4.81
N SER A 17 -10.34 -12.85 -5.17
CA SER A 17 -9.87 -14.19 -4.79
C SER A 17 -9.08 -14.05 -3.50
N SER A 18 -9.41 -14.87 -2.51
CA SER A 18 -8.93 -14.94 -1.12
C SER A 18 -7.40 -14.95 -0.86
N ASP A 19 -6.60 -14.66 -1.86
CA ASP A 19 -5.16 -14.53 -1.78
C ASP A 19 -4.81 -13.05 -1.76
N THR A 20 -4.24 -12.60 -0.65
CA THR A 20 -3.58 -11.30 -0.54
C THR A 20 -2.72 -11.05 -1.77
N CYS A 21 -2.77 -9.87 -2.39
CA CYS A 21 -1.92 -9.54 -3.54
C CYS A 21 -0.46 -9.42 -3.06
N PRO A 22 0.41 -10.45 -3.25
CA PRO A 22 1.70 -10.48 -2.55
C PRO A 22 2.62 -9.37 -3.08
N GLY A 23 2.50 -9.07 -4.38
CA GLY A 23 3.22 -7.96 -4.99
C GLY A 23 2.82 -6.60 -4.45
N PHE A 24 1.54 -6.39 -4.09
CA PHE A 24 1.11 -5.15 -3.45
C PHE A 24 1.65 -5.05 -2.01
N LEU A 25 1.59 -6.15 -1.25
CA LEU A 25 2.18 -6.20 0.09
C LEU A 25 3.68 -5.91 0.06
N GLN A 26 4.42 -6.42 -0.93
CA GLN A 26 5.83 -6.14 -1.11
C GLN A 26 6.11 -4.65 -1.40
N VAL A 27 5.26 -4.00 -2.22
CA VAL A 27 5.36 -2.56 -2.48
C VAL A 27 5.14 -1.76 -1.20
N LEU A 28 4.17 -2.15 -0.36
CA LEU A 28 3.94 -1.52 0.94
C LEU A 28 5.12 -1.75 1.90
N GLU A 29 5.69 -2.95 1.92
CA GLU A 29 6.89 -3.22 2.71
C GLU A 29 8.04 -2.29 2.30
N TYR A 30 8.32 -2.15 1.00
CA TYR A 30 9.37 -1.25 0.53
C TYR A 30 9.06 0.23 0.76
N LEU A 31 7.78 0.62 0.78
CA LEU A 31 7.39 1.98 1.14
C LEU A 31 7.88 2.30 2.56
N PHE A 32 7.57 1.43 3.52
CA PHE A 32 7.84 1.68 4.94
C PHE A 32 9.24 1.27 5.41
N MET A 33 9.83 0.23 4.81
CA MET A 33 11.07 -0.41 5.29
C MET A 33 12.19 -0.45 4.25
N GLY A 34 11.87 -0.29 2.96
CA GLY A 34 12.85 -0.30 1.88
C GLY A 34 13.58 1.04 1.70
N SER A 35 14.60 1.04 0.84
CA SER A 35 15.22 2.28 0.36
C SER A 35 14.33 2.95 -0.70
N GLU A 36 14.59 4.23 -0.99
CA GLU A 36 13.95 4.91 -2.13
C GLU A 36 14.14 4.12 -3.43
N SER A 37 15.32 3.54 -3.66
CA SER A 37 15.63 2.78 -4.87
C SER A 37 14.87 1.46 -4.99
N THR A 38 14.73 0.69 -3.91
CA THR A 38 13.96 -0.57 -3.95
C THR A 38 12.48 -0.30 -4.13
N TYR A 39 11.97 0.78 -3.51
CA TYR A 39 10.59 1.20 -3.69
C TYR A 39 10.33 1.70 -5.13
N GLU A 40 11.22 2.52 -5.69
CA GLU A 40 11.10 2.99 -7.07
C GLU A 40 11.12 1.81 -8.06
N ALA A 41 12.01 0.85 -7.87
CA ALA A 41 12.05 -0.36 -8.70
C ALA A 41 10.75 -1.17 -8.61
N ALA A 42 10.18 -1.30 -7.41
CA ALA A 42 8.91 -1.99 -7.22
C ALA A 42 7.73 -1.25 -7.86
N LEU A 43 7.73 0.09 -7.88
CA LEU A 43 6.75 0.85 -8.66
C LEU A 43 6.93 0.63 -10.16
N LYS A 44 8.18 0.73 -10.67
CA LYS A 44 8.50 0.54 -12.10
C LYS A 44 8.09 -0.82 -12.64
N PHE A 45 8.10 -1.86 -11.81
CA PHE A 45 7.63 -3.20 -12.19
C PHE A 45 6.21 -3.20 -12.77
N TYR A 46 5.31 -2.34 -12.25
CA TYR A 46 3.93 -2.23 -12.72
C TYR A 46 3.76 -1.25 -13.90
N ASN A 47 4.85 -0.66 -14.41
CA ASN A 47 4.87 0.31 -15.50
C ASN A 47 3.80 1.43 -15.37
N PRO A 48 3.69 2.12 -14.22
CA PRO A 48 2.76 3.22 -14.06
C PRO A 48 3.18 4.43 -14.91
N GLY A 49 2.23 5.29 -15.26
CA GLY A 49 2.54 6.60 -15.85
C GLY A 49 3.44 7.44 -14.92
N SER A 50 4.24 8.33 -15.50
CA SER A 50 5.23 9.14 -14.78
C SER A 50 4.64 9.90 -13.58
N ASP A 51 3.44 10.44 -13.72
CA ASP A 51 2.79 11.24 -12.67
C ASP A 51 2.40 10.39 -11.47
N LEU A 52 1.97 9.14 -11.70
CA LEU A 52 1.65 8.18 -10.64
C LEU A 52 2.93 7.71 -9.94
N GLN A 53 3.98 7.42 -10.70
CA GLN A 53 5.29 7.06 -10.13
C GLN A 53 5.84 8.20 -9.28
N ASN A 54 5.82 9.43 -9.79
CA ASN A 54 6.27 10.62 -9.07
C ASN A 54 5.47 10.85 -7.78
N SER A 55 4.15 10.64 -7.81
CA SER A 55 3.29 10.73 -6.62
C SER A 55 3.66 9.66 -5.58
N GLY A 56 3.91 8.42 -6.01
CA GLY A 56 4.42 7.36 -5.14
C GLY A 56 5.78 7.73 -4.52
N MET A 57 6.70 8.26 -5.33
CA MET A 57 8.02 8.70 -4.84
C MET A 57 7.94 9.88 -3.85
N GLN A 58 6.99 10.80 -4.03
CA GLN A 58 6.74 11.85 -3.05
C GLN A 58 6.22 11.28 -1.73
N LEU A 59 5.31 10.30 -1.76
CA LEU A 59 4.86 9.60 -0.57
C LEU A 59 6.03 8.90 0.13
N LYS A 60 6.90 8.23 -0.62
CA LYS A 60 8.10 7.57 -0.06
C LYS A 60 8.98 8.55 0.71
N LYS A 61 9.25 9.73 0.14
CA LYS A 61 10.03 10.78 0.80
C LYS A 61 9.39 11.26 2.10
N LEU A 62 8.07 11.41 2.13
CA LEU A 62 7.34 11.76 3.35
C LEU A 62 7.43 10.66 4.40
N VAL A 63 7.25 9.40 4.00
CA VAL A 63 7.42 8.24 4.88
C VAL A 63 8.84 8.17 5.44
N ASP A 64 9.85 8.52 4.64
CA ASP A 64 11.26 8.55 5.06
C ASP A 64 11.62 9.65 6.05
N THR A 65 10.75 10.65 6.22
CA THR A 65 10.89 11.63 7.31
C THR A 65 10.45 11.10 8.68
N LEU A 66 9.72 9.97 8.72
CA LEU A 66 9.22 9.40 9.97
C LEU A 66 10.35 8.66 10.72
N PRO A 67 10.33 8.69 12.06
CA PRO A 67 11.23 7.85 12.85
C PRO A 67 11.07 6.37 12.49
N GLU A 68 12.18 5.61 12.48
CA GLU A 68 12.16 4.17 12.15
C GLU A 68 11.15 3.40 13.00
N LYS A 69 11.11 3.67 14.31
CA LYS A 69 10.13 3.08 15.24
C LYS A 69 8.69 3.30 14.79
N THR A 70 8.38 4.49 14.25
CA THR A 70 7.04 4.81 13.74
C THR A 70 6.73 3.97 12.50
N ARG A 71 7.67 3.85 11.56
CA ARG A 71 7.48 3.02 10.35
C ARG A 71 7.27 1.54 10.70
N VAL A 72 8.08 0.99 11.61
CA VAL A 72 7.93 -0.38 12.11
C VAL A 72 6.57 -0.59 12.78
N ASN A 73 6.12 0.36 13.60
CA ASN A 73 4.82 0.26 14.26
C ASN A 73 3.66 0.31 13.26
N ILE A 74 3.77 1.06 12.16
CA ILE A 74 2.76 1.08 11.08
C ILE A 74 2.69 -0.27 10.36
N VAL A 75 3.83 -0.91 10.08
CA VAL A 75 3.86 -2.26 9.48
C VAL A 75 3.20 -3.27 10.40
N LYS A 76 3.54 -3.27 11.70
CA LYS A 76 2.91 -4.14 12.71
C LYS A 76 1.40 -3.89 12.83
N LEU A 77 0.97 -2.63 12.80
CA LEU A 77 -0.45 -2.28 12.80
C LEU A 77 -1.16 -2.85 11.56
N SER A 78 -0.53 -2.75 10.39
CA SER A 78 -1.06 -3.29 9.13
C SER A 78 -1.19 -4.81 9.19
N GLU A 79 -0.21 -5.51 9.78
CA GLU A 79 -0.27 -6.96 10.02
C GLU A 79 -1.42 -7.36 10.94
N ILE A 80 -1.63 -6.62 12.05
CA ILE A 80 -2.77 -6.86 12.96
C ILE A 80 -4.11 -6.71 12.22
N ILE A 81 -4.22 -5.70 11.34
CA ILE A 81 -5.44 -5.47 10.56
C ILE A 81 -5.64 -6.62 9.56
N LEU A 82 -4.61 -7.00 8.79
CA LEU A 82 -4.69 -8.03 7.77
C LEU A 82 -4.98 -9.42 8.33
N THR A 83 -4.51 -9.72 9.53
CA THR A 83 -4.73 -11.01 10.21
C THR A 83 -6.00 -11.04 11.06
N SER A 84 -6.70 -9.90 11.18
CA SER A 84 -7.96 -9.81 11.90
C SER A 84 -9.07 -10.57 11.17
N ASN A 85 -9.93 -11.25 11.92
CA ASN A 85 -11.20 -11.79 11.41
C ASN A 85 -12.16 -10.68 10.92
N LEU A 86 -11.87 -9.42 11.21
CA LEU A 86 -12.61 -8.24 10.75
C LEU A 86 -12.09 -7.68 9.42
N CYS A 87 -10.97 -8.18 8.87
CA CYS A 87 -10.33 -7.59 7.68
C CYS A 87 -11.25 -7.52 6.46
N ASN A 88 -12.10 -8.53 6.27
CA ASN A 88 -13.06 -8.60 5.16
C ASN A 88 -14.44 -8.01 5.52
N GLN A 89 -14.56 -7.34 6.66
CA GLN A 89 -15.79 -6.72 7.10
C GLN A 89 -15.71 -5.21 6.84
N ASP A 90 -16.80 -4.63 6.34
CA ASP A 90 -16.91 -3.18 6.25
C ASP A 90 -16.96 -2.58 7.67
N PRO A 91 -16.05 -1.66 8.02
CA PRO A 91 -16.11 -1.00 9.32
C PRO A 91 -17.38 -0.17 9.45
N SER A 92 -18.27 -0.55 10.37
CA SER A 92 -19.46 0.25 10.71
C SER A 92 -19.08 1.36 11.69
N PHE A 93 -18.76 2.55 11.19
CA PHE A 93 -18.58 3.76 11.98
C PHE A 93 -19.75 4.73 11.76
#